data_AF-A0A3N6A8R8-F1
#
_entry.id   AF-A0A3N6A8R8-F1
#
_cell.length_a   1.000
_cell.length_b   1.000
_cell.length_c   1.000
_cell.angle_alpha   90.00
_cell.angle_beta   90.00
_cell.angle_gamma   90.00
#
_symmetry.space_group_name_H-M   'P 1'
#
loop_
_entity.id
_entity.type
_entity.pdbx_description
1 polymer ?
#
loop_
_entity_poly.entity_id
_entity_poly.type
_entity_poly.pdbx_seq_one_letter_code
_entity_poly.pdbx_strand_id
1 'polypeptide(L)' 'MNKAKIVMAIFALAGILAMCSIGYAIAASSILGIIGGIIAVCVVFGLAFKTKRQFRDKGLL' A
#
# COMPACT_ATOMS: atom_id res chain seq x y z
N MET A 1 20.42 11.00 1.57
CA MET A 1 19.14 10.53 0.97
C MET A 1 18.07 10.51 2.06
N ASN A 2 17.06 11.37 1.99
CA ASN A 2 16.10 11.59 3.08
C ASN A 2 15.31 10.30 3.40
N LYS A 3 15.42 9.82 4.64
CA LYS A 3 14.79 8.57 5.11
C LYS A 3 13.27 8.53 4.82
N ALA A 4 12.61 9.69 4.82
CA ALA A 4 11.20 9.83 4.44
C ALA A 4 10.89 9.40 3.00
N LYS A 5 11.76 9.72 2.03
CA LYS A 5 11.55 9.31 0.63
C LYS A 5 11.64 7.79 0.48
N ILE A 6 12.51 7.14 1.24
CA ILE A 6 12.67 5.68 1.26
C ILE A 6 11.44 5.01 1.87
N VAL A 7 10.92 5.52 2.99
CA VAL A 7 9.71 4.99 3.62
C VAL A 7 8.50 5.14 2.69
N MET A 8 8.37 6.26 1.98
CA MET A 8 7.33 6.45 0.96
C MET A 8 7.49 5.50 -0.24
N ALA A 9 8.72 5.21 -0.66
CA ALA A 9 8.99 4.22 -1.71
C ALA A 9 8.61 2.79 -1.28
N ILE A 10 8.82 2.42 -0.01
CA ILE A 10 8.40 1.13 0.54
C ILE A 10 6.86 1.02 0.55
N PHE A 11 6.14 2.09 0.92
CA PHE A 11 4.67 2.10 0.85
C PHE A 11 4.16 1.99 -0.59
N ALA A 12 4.82 2.65 -1.55
CA ALA A 12 4.48 2.50 -2.96
C ALA A 12 4.70 1.06 -3.45
N LEU A 13 5.81 0.43 -3.05
CA LEU A 13 6.12 -0.95 -3.39
C LEU A 13 5.13 -1.93 -2.74
N ALA A 14 4.74 -1.71 -1.48
CA ALA A 14 3.70 -2.47 -0.81
C ALA A 14 2.33 -2.32 -1.51
N GLY A 15 2.00 -1.13 -2.02
CA GLY A 15 0.78 -0.90 -2.81
C GLY A 15 0.77 -1.67 -4.13
N ILE A 16 1.90 -1.73 -4.82
CA ILE A 16 2.07 -2.51 -6.06
C ILE A 16 1.89 -4.01 -5.76
N LEU A 17 2.51 -4.53 -4.70
CA LEU A 17 2.33 -5.93 -4.30
C LEU A 17 0.87 -6.24 -3.94
N ALA A 18 0.19 -5.33 -3.24
CA ALA A 18 -1.22 -5.50 -2.91
C ALA A 18 -2.09 -5.56 -4.19
N MET A 19 -1.84 -4.70 -5.17
CA MET A 19 -2.52 -4.74 -6.47
C MET A 19 -2.24 -6.04 -7.25
N CYS A 20 -1.00 -6.54 -7.24
CA CYS A 20 -0.67 -7.83 -7.85
C CYS A 20 -1.38 -9.01 -7.18
N SER A 21 -1.51 -8.99 -5.84
CA SER A 21 -2.19 -10.05 -5.10
C SER A 21 -3.68 -10.14 -5.43
N ILE A 22 -4.34 -9.00 -5.68
CA ILE A 22 -5.72 -8.96 -6.19
C ILE A 22 -5.79 -9.59 -7.59
N GLY A 23 -4.89 -9.22 -8.49
CA GLY A 23 -4.85 -9.79 -9.85
C GLY A 23 -4.71 -11.32 -9.84
N TYR A 24 -3.87 -11.86 -8.95
CA TYR A 24 -3.73 -13.30 -8.77
C TYR A 24 -4.99 -13.94 -8.20
N ALA A 25 -5.62 -13.31 -7.20
CA ALA A 25 -6.86 -13.82 -6.60
C ALA A 25 -8.04 -13.85 -7.59
N ILE A 26 -8.10 -12.87 -8.50
CA ILE A 26 -9.08 -12.85 -9.59
C ILE A 26 -8.80 -13.98 -10.58
N ALA A 27 -7.54 -14.19 -10.99
CA ALA A 27 -7.16 -15.28 -11.89
C ALA A 27 -7.47 -16.67 -11.30
N ALA A 28 -7.34 -16.82 -9.98
CA ALA A 28 -7.69 -18.03 -9.25
C ALA A 28 -9.19 -18.18 -8.93
N SER A 29 -10.04 -17.23 -9.38
CA SER A 29 -11.50 -17.19 -9.15
C SER A 29 -11.91 -17.43 -7.67
N SER A 30 -11.07 -16.96 -6.74
CA SER A 30 -11.27 -17.20 -5.30
C SER A 30 -11.89 -15.98 -4.64
N ILE A 31 -13.18 -16.07 -4.30
CA ILE A 31 -13.94 -14.99 -3.65
C ILE A 31 -13.25 -14.48 -2.36
N LEU A 32 -12.66 -15.40 -1.58
CA LEU A 32 -11.94 -15.08 -0.34
C LEU A 32 -10.65 -14.30 -0.62
N GLY A 33 -9.95 -14.62 -1.71
CA GLY A 33 -8.74 -13.91 -2.12
C GLY A 33 -9.04 -12.49 -2.61
N ILE A 34 -10.17 -12.31 -3.30
CA ILE A 34 -10.61 -10.98 -3.77
C ILE A 34 -10.94 -10.08 -2.57
N ILE A 35 -11.73 -10.58 -1.61
CA ILE A 35 -12.08 -9.84 -0.39
C ILE A 35 -10.82 -9.53 0.43
N GLY A 36 -9.93 -10.50 0.61
CA GLY A 36 -8.67 -10.32 1.31
C GLY A 36 -7.78 -9.26 0.64
N GLY A 37 -7.72 -9.26 -0.70
CA GLY A 37 -6.95 -8.28 -1.48
C GLY A 37 -7.53 -6.86 -1.37
N ILE A 38 -8.85 -6.69 -1.40
CA ILE A 38 -9.51 -5.39 -1.21
C ILE A 38 -9.17 -4.82 0.17
N ILE A 39 -9.27 -5.65 1.22
CA ILE A 39 -8.92 -5.23 2.59
C ILE A 39 -7.44 -4.86 2.67
N ALA A 40 -6.55 -5.66 2.07
CA ALA A 40 -5.12 -5.38 2.05
C ALA A 40 -4.81 -4.03 1.36
N VAL A 41 -5.46 -3.73 0.23
CA VAL A 41 -5.33 -2.42 -0.44
C VAL A 41 -5.82 -1.28 0.44
N CYS A 42 -6.99 -1.40 1.07
CA CYS A 42 -7.50 -0.39 1.99
C CYS A 42 -6.53 -0.11 3.16
N VAL A 43 -5.95 -1.16 3.74
CA VAL A 43 -4.98 -1.01 4.85
C VAL A 43 -3.68 -0.36 4.38
N VAL A 44 -3.12 -0.82 3.25
CA VAL A 44 -1.86 -0.29 2.70
C VAL A 44 -2.03 1.18 2.32
N PHE A 45 -3.10 1.54 1.60
CA PHE A 45 -3.35 2.93 1.25
C PHE A 45 -3.65 3.80 2.47
N GLY A 46 -4.44 3.30 3.43
CA GLY A 46 -4.72 4.03 4.68
C GLY A 46 -3.44 4.36 5.46
N LEU A 47 -2.54 3.38 5.61
CA LEU A 47 -1.25 3.56 6.27
C LEU A 47 -0.29 4.45 5.45
N ALA A 48 -0.29 4.33 4.12
CA ALA A 48 0.50 5.17 3.24
C ALA A 48 0.07 6.65 3.32
N PHE A 49 -1.24 6.92 3.32
CA PHE A 49 -1.78 8.28 3.46
C PHE A 49 -1.49 8.87 4.83
N LYS A 50 -1.67 8.10 5.90
CA LYS A 50 -1.33 8.54 7.27
C LYS A 50 0.16 8.89 7.37
N THR A 51 1.03 8.04 6.84
CA THR A 51 2.48 8.22 6.84
C THR A 51 2.90 9.42 5.98
N LYS A 52 2.32 9.59 4.78
CA LYS A 52 2.53 10.78 3.92
C LYS A 52 2.17 12.07 4.66
N ARG A 53 1.06 12.08 5.41
CA ARG A 53 0.66 13.25 6.21
C ARG A 53 1.67 13.56 7.30
N GLN A 54 2.12 12.55 8.05
CA GLN A 54 3.13 12.74 9.10
C GLN A 54 4.48 13.25 8.58
N PHE A 55 4.90 12.80 7.39
CA PHE A 55 6.15 13.28 6.79
C PHE A 55 6.05 14.73 6.29
N ARG A 56 4.86 15.16 5.86
CA ARG A 56 4.58 16.53 5.44
C ARG A 56 4.53 17.49 6.64
N ASP A 57 3.89 17.09 7.74
CA ASP A 57 3.89 17.85 9.02
C ASP A 57 5.31 18.01 9.61
N LYS A 58 6.22 17.07 9.33
CA LYS A 58 7.62 17.15 9.76
C LYS A 58 8.55 17.91 8.78
N GLY A 59 8.01 18.53 7.73
CA GLY A 59 8.79 19.24 6.71
C GLY A 59 9.78 18.37 5.94
N LEU A 60 9.61 17.04 5.97
CA LEU A 60 10.47 16.06 5.30
C LEU A 60 9.99 15.73 3.88
N LEU A 61 8.87 16.32 3.46
CA LEU A 61 8.23 16.30 2.14
C LEU A 61 7.59 17.67 1.86
#